data_AF-A0A098M6D2-F1
#
_entry.id   AF-A0A098M6D2-F1
#
_cell.length_a   1.000
_cell.length_b   1.000
_cell.length_c   1.000
_cell.angle_alpha   90.00
_cell.angle_beta   90.00
_cell.angle_gamma   90.00
#
_symmetry.space_group_name_H-M   'P 1'
#
loop_
_entity.id
_entity.type
_entity.pdbx_description
1 polymer ?
#
loop_
_entity_poly.entity_id
_entity_poly.type
_entity_poly.pdbx_seq_one_letter_code
_entity_poly.pdbx_strand_id
1 'polypeptide(L)' 'MSSVEQLDLFAGTVPELATLLNGMYYEKSTGLFVSYVLGRRYFEVTPSRCLGDKEWKEKTKRERAI' A
#
# COMPACT_ATOMS: atom_id res chain seq x y z
N MET A 1 -42.62 -2.47 -26.25
CA MET A 1 -41.77 -3.38 -25.45
C MET A 1 -40.72 -2.51 -24.80
N SER A 2 -40.78 -2.35 -23.47
CA SER A 2 -39.80 -1.54 -22.73
C SER A 2 -38.48 -2.29 -22.63
N SER A 3 -37.41 -1.68 -23.14
CA SER A 3 -36.03 -2.15 -22.99
C SER A 3 -35.65 -2.16 -21.50
N VAL A 4 -35.14 -3.29 -21.00
CA VAL A 4 -34.59 -3.39 -19.64
C VAL A 4 -33.12 -3.00 -19.71
N GLU A 5 -32.78 -1.83 -19.20
CA GLU A 5 -31.40 -1.36 -19.15
C GLU A 5 -30.73 -1.87 -17.87
N GLN A 6 -29.61 -2.60 -18.03
CA GLN A 6 -28.83 -3.09 -16.91
C GLN A 6 -27.99 -1.93 -16.34
N LEU A 7 -28.37 -1.44 -15.16
CA LEU A 7 -27.53 -0.52 -14.39
C LEU A 7 -26.36 -1.29 -13.77
N ASP A 8 -25.13 -0.89 -14.10
CA ASP A 8 -23.95 -1.34 -13.37
C ASP A 8 -23.82 -0.56 -12.06
N LEU A 9 -24.25 -1.18 -10.97
CA LEU A 9 -24.24 -0.64 -9.61
C LEU A 9 -22.83 -0.29 -9.10
N PHE A 10 -21.78 -0.78 -9.76
CA PHE A 10 -20.37 -0.56 -9.37
C PHE A 10 -19.59 0.32 -10.35
N ALA A 11 -20.25 0.84 -11.40
CA ALA A 11 -19.63 1.76 -12.36
C ALA A 11 -19.41 3.18 -11.78
N GLY A 12 -19.91 3.45 -10.57
CA GLY A 12 -19.69 4.71 -9.87
C GLY A 12 -18.24 4.83 -9.40
N THR A 13 -17.43 5.55 -10.18
CA THR A 13 -16.12 6.11 -9.83
C THR A 13 -15.38 5.31 -8.77
N VAL A 14 -14.54 4.35 -9.20
CA VAL A 14 -13.33 4.07 -8.42
C VAL A 14 -12.63 5.42 -8.39
N PRO A 15 -12.63 6.17 -7.26
CA PRO A 15 -11.87 7.42 -7.22
C PRO A 15 -10.49 6.99 -7.67
N GLU A 16 -9.90 7.69 -8.66
CA GLU A 16 -8.55 7.40 -9.14
C GLU A 16 -7.75 7.02 -7.91
N LEU A 17 -7.43 5.73 -7.78
CA LEU A 17 -6.76 5.19 -6.62
C LEU A 17 -5.39 5.85 -6.72
N ALA A 18 -5.24 7.07 -6.19
CA ALA A 18 -3.98 7.64 -5.81
C ALA A 18 -3.42 6.57 -4.91
N THR A 19 -2.56 5.72 -5.48
CA THR A 19 -2.51 4.29 -5.19
C THR A 19 -2.31 4.12 -3.71
N LEU A 20 -3.41 3.93 -2.97
CA LEU A 20 -3.38 4.17 -1.53
C LEU A 20 -2.37 3.19 -0.95
N LEU A 21 -1.33 3.71 -0.31
CA LEU A 21 -0.25 2.88 0.19
C LEU A 21 -0.85 1.80 1.08
N ASN A 22 -0.50 0.55 0.80
CA ASN A 22 -1.00 -0.60 1.53
C ASN A 22 0.09 -1.66 1.67
N GLY A 23 0.38 -2.05 2.91
CA GLY A 23 1.46 -2.95 3.28
C GLY A 23 2.69 -2.24 3.83
N MET A 24 3.81 -2.95 3.86
CA MET A 24 5.09 -2.43 4.37
C MET A 24 5.91 -1.75 3.27
N TYR A 25 6.48 -0.61 3.62
CA TYR A 25 7.37 0.19 2.78
C TYR A 25 8.62 0.56 3.56
N TYR A 26 9.69 0.88 2.84
CA TYR A 26 10.91 1.43 3.44
C TYR A 26 10.95 2.94 3.19
N GLU A 27 10.90 3.73 4.25
CA GLU A 27 10.96 5.19 4.15
C GLU A 27 12.43 5.64 4.17
N LYS A 28 12.90 6.21 3.05
CA LYS A 28 14.32 6.59 2.91
C LYS A 28 14.71 7.76 3.80
N SER A 29 13.78 8.68 4.06
CA SER A 29 14.01 9.88 4.85
C SER A 29 14.30 9.58 6.32
N THR A 30 13.61 8.57 6.89
CA THR A 30 13.74 8.18 8.30
C THR A 30 14.56 6.90 8.48
N GLY A 31 14.75 6.13 7.42
CA GLY A 31 15.41 4.83 7.47
C GLY A 31 14.56 3.73 8.14
N LEU A 32 13.24 3.94 8.26
CA LEU A 32 12.31 3.03 8.93
C LEU A 32 11.52 2.17 7.95
N PHE A 33 11.08 1.01 8.43
CA PHE A 33 10.02 0.25 7.78
C PHE A 33 8.68 0.71 8.33
N VAL A 34 7.79 1.16 7.43
CA VAL A 34 6.52 1.78 7.77
C VAL A 34 5.37 0.98 7.16
N SER A 35 4.35 0.67 7.97
CA SER A 35 3.13 0.03 7.50
C SER A 35 2.09 1.08 7.12
N TYR A 36 1.46 0.88 5.97
CA TYR A 36 0.31 1.65 5.54
C TYR A 36 -0.90 0.72 5.37
N VAL A 37 -2.08 1.18 5.79
CA VAL A 37 -3.36 0.52 5.52
C VAL A 37 -4.33 1.59 5.02
N LEU A 38 -4.85 1.39 3.81
CA LEU A 38 -5.73 2.37 3.13
C LEU A 38 -5.09 3.77 3.07
N GLY A 39 -3.78 3.85 2.83
CA GLY A 39 -3.03 5.11 2.73
C GLY A 39 -2.69 5.78 4.05
N ARG A 40 -3.09 5.21 5.20
CA ARG A 40 -2.76 5.75 6.53
C ARG A 40 -1.59 4.98 7.14
N ARG A 41 -0.69 5.70 7.83
CA ARG A 41 0.48 5.16 8.54
C ARG A 41 0.05 4.53 9.87
N TYR A 42 0.47 3.30 10.16
CA TYR A 42 0.07 2.56 11.38
C TYR A 42 1.24 2.10 12.25
N PHE A 43 2.27 1.50 11.66
CA PHE A 43 3.37 0.90 12.41
C PHE A 43 4.72 1.30 11.84
N GLU A 44 5.70 1.48 12.73
CA GLU A 44 7.04 1.92 12.37
C GLU A 44 8.06 1.07 13.11
N VAL A 45 9.06 0.59 12.38
CA VAL A 45 10.08 -0.27 12.95
C VAL A 45 11.44 -0.03 12.32
N THR A 46 12.47 -0.03 13.15
CA THR A 46 13.84 0.05 12.67
C THR A 46 14.23 -1.23 11.93
N PRO A 47 15.20 -1.18 11.00
CA PRO A 47 15.71 -2.38 10.33
C PRO A 47 16.21 -3.47 11.30
N SER A 48 16.70 -3.06 12.48
CA SER A 48 17.17 -3.95 13.54
C SER A 48 16.04 -4.66 14.30
N ARG A 49 14.88 -4.01 14.47
CA ARG A 49 13.72 -4.57 15.18
C ARG A 49 12.72 -5.26 14.25
N CYS A 50 12.84 -5.04 12.94
CA CYS A 50 12.00 -5.68 11.94
C CYS A 50 12.29 -7.20 11.90
N LEU A 51 11.25 -8.01 12.07
CA LEU A 51 11.34 -9.48 12.13
C LEU A 51 11.57 -10.15 10.77
N GLY A 52 11.51 -9.40 9.66
CA GLY A 52 11.77 -9.95 8.34
C GLY A 52 13.23 -10.37 8.16
N ASP A 53 13.45 -11.38 7.34
CA ASP A 53 14.79 -11.82 6.99
C ASP A 53 15.55 -10.76 6.18
N LYS A 54 16.88 -10.90 6.13
CA LYS A 54 17.76 -9.96 5.43
C LYS A 54 17.35 -9.77 3.97
N GLU A 55 17.05 -10.86 3.28
CA GLU A 55 16.64 -10.82 1.87
C GLU A 55 15.34 -10.03 1.68
N TRP A 56 14.34 -10.26 2.54
CA TRP A 56 13.07 -9.53 2.51
C TRP A 56 13.27 -8.03 2.75
N LYS A 57 14.14 -7.66 3.70
CA LYS A 57 14.47 -6.26 4.00
C LYS A 57 15.11 -5.58 2.79
N GLU A 58 16.09 -6.22 2.17
CA GLU A 58 16.77 -5.67 0.99
C GLU A 58 15.84 -5.59 -0.23
N LYS A 59 14.97 -6.59 -0.42
CA LYS A 59 13.93 -6.57 -1.46
C LYS A 59 12.97 -5.39 -1.25
N THR A 60 12.48 -5.20 -0.03
CA THR A 60 11.55 -4.12 0.31
C THR A 60 12.19 -2.74 0.15
N LYS A 61 13.47 -2.58 0.54
CA LYS A 61 14.24 -1.33 0.28
C LYS A 61 14.43 -1.04 -1.22
N ARG A 62 14.45 -2.07 -2.07
CA ARG A 62 14.65 -1.90 -3.52
C ARG A 62 13.33 -1.62 -4.23
N GLU A 63 12.32 -2.42 -3.95
CA GLU A 63 11.06 -2.43 -4.71
C GLU A 63 9.99 -1.51 -4.12
N ARG A 64 10.07 -1.21 -2.83
CA ARG A 64 9.01 -0.52 -2.06
C ARG A 64 9.56 0.60 -1.19
N ALA A 65 10.61 1.27 -1.67
CA ALA A 65 11.12 2.43 -0.99
C ALA A 65 10.38 3.70 -1.41
N ILE A 66 9.92 4.44 -0.41
CA ILE A 66 9.22 5.72 -0.54
C ILE A 66 10.07 6.85 0.04
#